data_AF-A0A942KW34-F1
#
_entry.id   AF-A0A942KW34-F1
#
_cell.length_a   1.000
_cell.length_b   1.000
_cell.length_c   1.000
_cell.angle_alpha   90.00
_cell.angle_beta   90.00
_cell.angle_gamma   90.00
#
_symmetry.space_group_name_H-M   'P 1'
#
loop_
_entity.id
_entity.type
_entity.pdbx_description
1 polymer ?
#
loop_
_entity_poly.entity_id
_entity_poly.type
_entity_poly.pdbx_seq_one_letter_code
_entity_poly.pdbx_strand_id
1 'polypeptide(L)' 'MNSDQEAGKIIQPLYKIKNGFELQKMEKTQRNIYLKKLKDENNLSIRQTAILTGINRGTALKLS' A
#
# COMPACT_ATOMS: atom_id res chain seq x y z
N MET A 1 -4.46 -15.05 -10.57
CA MET A 1 -3.99 -13.97 -11.45
C MET A 1 -4.64 -12.68 -10.95
N ASN A 2 -4.07 -12.07 -9.92
CA ASN A 2 -4.64 -10.85 -9.32
C ASN A 2 -4.01 -9.66 -10.05
N SER A 3 -4.67 -9.22 -11.12
CA SER A 3 -4.26 -8.10 -11.94
C SER A 3 -4.07 -6.85 -11.09
N ASP A 4 -3.00 -6.10 -11.33
CA ASP A 4 -2.66 -4.85 -10.61
C ASP A 4 -3.83 -3.84 -10.55
N GLN A 5 -4.78 -3.93 -11.48
CA GLN A 5 -6.01 -3.16 -11.55
C GLN A 5 -7.01 -3.44 -10.40
N GLU A 6 -7.11 -4.69 -9.93
CA GLU A 6 -7.97 -5.03 -8.79
C GLU A 6 -7.43 -4.39 -7.51
N ALA A 7 -6.11 -4.42 -7.36
CA ALA A 7 -5.47 -3.90 -6.17
C ALA A 7 -5.58 -2.36 -6.06
N GLY A 8 -5.69 -1.65 -7.19
CA GLY A 8 -5.99 -0.21 -7.22
C GLY A 8 -7.39 0.15 -6.71
N LYS A 9 -8.38 -0.73 -6.94
CA LYS A 9 -9.77 -0.53 -6.47
C LYS A 9 -9.93 -0.76 -4.97
N ILE A 10 -9.06 -1.56 -4.35
CA ILE A 10 -9.10 -1.88 -2.92
C ILE A 10 -8.65 -0.69 -2.05
N ILE A 11 -7.72 0.13 -2.54
CA ILE A 11 -7.09 1.21 -1.75
C ILE A 11 -7.99 2.44 -1.63
N GLN A 12 -8.78 2.73 -2.66
CA GLN A 12 -9.57 3.96 -2.74
C GLN A 12 -10.68 4.10 -1.68
N PRO A 13 -11.55 3.09 -1.44
CA PRO A 13 -12.68 3.27 -0.54
C PRO A 13 -12.31 3.16 0.95
N LEU A 14 -11.30 2.39 1.32
CA LEU A 14 -10.99 2.10 2.73
C LEU A 14 -10.19 3.19 3.44
N TYR A 15 -9.48 4.04 2.69
CA TYR A 15 -8.43 4.87 3.28
C TYR A 15 -8.49 6.36 2.91
N LYS A 16 -9.53 6.82 2.19
CA LYS A 16 -9.70 8.20 1.68
C LYS A 16 -8.51 8.70 0.84
N ILE A 17 -7.62 7.82 0.41
CA ILE A 17 -6.47 8.12 -0.41
C ILE A 17 -6.91 7.98 -1.87
N LYS A 18 -6.73 9.03 -2.68
CA LYS A 18 -7.14 9.02 -4.08
C LYS A 18 -6.27 8.08 -4.92
N ASN A 19 -5.00 7.97 -4.55
CA ASN A 19 -4.06 6.99 -5.12
C ASN A 19 -3.07 6.52 -4.05
N GLY A 20 -2.46 5.34 -4.24
CA GLY A 20 -1.47 4.85 -3.29
C GLY A 20 -0.16 5.66 -3.27
N PHE A 21 0.14 6.47 -4.28
CA PHE A 21 1.34 7.34 -4.30
C PHE A 21 1.27 8.47 -3.27
N GLU A 22 0.10 8.84 -2.76
CA GLU A 22 0.00 9.82 -1.67
C GLU A 22 0.71 9.32 -0.40
N LEU A 23 0.83 7.99 -0.21
CA LEU A 23 1.58 7.38 0.88
C LEU A 23 3.07 7.77 0.85
N GLN A 24 3.63 8.11 -0.31
CA GLN A 24 5.01 8.59 -0.41
C GLN A 24 5.19 9.97 0.20
N LYS A 25 4.15 10.80 0.18
CA LYS A 25 4.15 12.17 0.71
C LYS A 25 3.75 12.23 2.19
N MET A 26 3.25 11.12 2.74
CA MET A 26 2.91 11.02 4.15
C MET A 26 4.16 10.92 5.02
N GLU A 27 4.03 11.49 6.22
CA GLU A 27 4.95 11.27 7.34
C GLU A 27 5.23 9.77 7.55
N LYS A 28 6.48 9.44 7.88
CA LYS A 28 6.97 8.05 7.96
C LYS A 28 6.08 7.18 8.84
N THR A 29 5.63 7.69 9.99
CA THR A 29 4.80 6.97 10.95
C THR A 29 3.42 6.66 10.38
N GLN A 30 2.75 7.64 9.78
CA GLN A 30 1.43 7.45 9.18
C GLN A 30 1.49 6.49 7.98
N ARG A 31 2.47 6.67 7.10
CA ARG A 31 2.72 5.79 5.96
C ARG A 31 2.91 4.34 6.40
N ASN A 32 3.68 4.11 7.46
CA ASN A 32 3.95 2.77 7.95
C ASN A 32 2.67 2.08 8.50
N ILE A 33 1.80 2.83 9.18
CA ILE A 33 0.48 2.32 9.63
C ILE A 33 -0.35 1.88 8.43
N TYR A 34 -0.44 2.70 7.38
CA TYR A 34 -1.18 2.35 6.18
C TYR A 34 -0.59 1.14 5.45
N LEU A 35 0.74 1.07 5.31
CA LEU A 35 1.40 -0.07 4.69
C LEU A 35 1.14 -1.37 5.43
N LYS A 36 1.11 -1.33 6.76
CA LYS A 36 0.78 -2.49 7.59
C LYS A 36 -0.68 -2.92 7.38
N LYS A 37 -1.62 -1.99 7.42
CA LYS A 37 -3.04 -2.28 7.13
C LYS A 37 -3.26 -2.84 5.72
N LEU A 38 -2.61 -2.27 4.71
CA LEU A 38 -2.67 -2.78 3.33
C LEU A 38 -2.18 -4.24 3.21
N LYS A 39 -1.22 -4.64 4.03
CA LYS A 39 -0.76 -6.04 4.10
C LYS A 39 -1.74 -6.92 4.87
N ASP A 40 -2.09 -6.51 6.08
CA ASP A 40 -2.82 -7.33 7.05
C ASP A 40 -4.31 -7.45 6.69
N GLU A 41 -4.94 -6.36 6.26
CA GLU A 41 -6.39 -6.31 5.98
C GLU A 41 -6.71 -6.75 4.54
N ASN A 42 -5.79 -6.52 3.58
CA ASN A 42 -6.05 -6.75 2.16
C ASN A 42 -5.22 -7.89 1.54
N ASN A 43 -4.46 -8.65 2.35
CA ASN A 43 -3.58 -9.73 1.91
C ASN A 43 -2.66 -9.34 0.73
N LEU A 44 -2.27 -8.07 0.65
CA LEU A 44 -1.44 -7.59 -0.46
C LEU A 44 -0.01 -8.06 -0.27
N SER A 45 0.54 -8.68 -1.33
CA SER A 45 1.95 -9.02 -1.37
C SER A 45 2.82 -7.77 -1.34
N ILE A 46 4.06 -7.89 -0.85
CA ILE A 46 5.07 -6.81 -0.86
C ILE A 46 5.21 -6.19 -2.25
N ARG A 47 5.11 -7.01 -3.31
CA ARG A 47 5.14 -6.55 -4.70
C ARG A 47 3.96 -5.65 -5.03
N GLN A 48 2.74 -6.08 -4.70
CA GLN A 48 1.52 -5.30 -4.96
C GLN A 48 1.53 -4.00 -4.15
N THR A 49 1.91 -4.05 -2.87
CA THR A 49 2.06 -2.85 -2.05
C THR A 49 3.06 -1.88 -2.68
N ALA A 50 4.22 -2.35 -3.15
CA ALA A 50 5.21 -1.51 -3.79
C ALA A 50 4.71 -0.91 -5.12
N ILE A 51 3.97 -1.67 -5.93
CA ILE A 51 3.40 -1.18 -7.19
C ILE A 51 2.32 -0.12 -6.93
N LEU A 52 1.44 -0.37 -5.99
CA LEU A 52 0.28 0.49 -5.71
C LEU A 52 0.67 1.79 -5.01
N THR A 53 1.68 1.72 -4.13
CA THR A 53 2.11 2.85 -3.32
C THR A 53 3.34 3.56 -3.90
N GLY A 54 4.02 2.91 -4.85
CA GLY A 54 5.35 3.29 -5.35
C GLY A 54 6.44 3.28 -4.27
N ILE A 55 6.16 2.74 -3.08
CA ILE A 55 7.14 2.64 -2.00
C ILE A 55 8.09 1.48 -2.29
N ASN A 56 9.38 1.68 -2.03
CA ASN A 56 10.38 0.65 -2.21
C ASN A 56 10.02 -0.64 -1.43
N ARG A 57 10.18 -1.79 -2.08
CA ARG A 57 9.96 -3.12 -1.52
C ARG A 57 10.68 -3.35 -0.18
N GLY A 58 11.88 -2.82 0.00
CA GLY A 58 12.63 -2.91 1.26
C GLY A 58 11.92 -2.19 2.42
N THR A 59 11.32 -1.04 2.15
CA THR A 59 10.49 -0.31 3.14
C THR A 59 9.21 -1.06 3.44
N ALA A 60 8.54 -1.63 2.42
CA ALA A 60 7.35 -2.44 2.60
C ALA A 60 7.62 -3.79 3.31
N LEU A 61 8.83 -4.36 3.15
CA LEU A 61 9.28 -5.59 3.80
C LEU A 61 9.68 -5.35 5.27
N LYS A 62 10.28 -4.20 5.61
CA LYS A 62 10.61 -3.87 7.01
C LYS A 62 9.41 -3.68 7.93
N LEU A 63 8.21 -3.59 7.36
CA LEU A 63 6.95 -3.37 8.06
C LEU A 63 6.07 -4.63 8.11
N SER A 64 6.56 -5.75 7.56
CA SER A 64 6.02 -7.09 7.85
C SER A 64 6.42 -7.53 9.25
#